data_AF-A0A1L6MX98-F1
#
_entry.id   AF-A0A1L6MX98-F1
#
_cell.length_a   1.000
_cell.length_b   1.000
_cell.length_c   1.000
_cell.angle_alpha   90.00
_cell.angle_beta   90.00
_cell.angle_gamma   90.00
#
_symmetry.space_group_name_H-M   'P 1'
#
loop_
_entity.id
_entity.type
_entity.pdbx_description
1 polymer ?
#
loop_
_entity_poly.entity_id
_entity_poly.type
_entity_poly.pdbx_seq_one_letter_code
_entity_poly.pdbx_strand_id
1 'polypeptide(L)'
;MTHHDREDTLPPLTLAWTEDAIERLRQIPFMVRKGIAYQIENYSMKKGYQEITVATMEEVKQMRSQEERNPSGTKNTASSAETSSDPIQKEKKRQFVSFAFYQIDPSWRRLSVEEREAHKVDFAKVYEGYTPSASILCRTYSTVGIRSDCDIMFWRISYQLEAIQEMTAHLLNTPLGGWLLPRRYLLGTTKMSMYADKLNPHHEQARLTIIPGRARYLFVYPFIKTREWYRLTPHTRQGIMDEHIEIGSKYTRIKINTTYSFGIDDQEFVVAFESNHLHDFVDLVQELRETEASRYTAHDTPTYTCIAHPLQTALNLLG
;
A
#
# COMPACT_ATOMS: atom_id res chain seq x y z
N MET A 1 22.07 10.04 -19.73
CA MET A 1 21.08 10.24 -20.81
C MET A 1 20.24 11.45 -20.46
N THR A 2 20.32 12.48 -21.27
CA THR A 2 19.50 13.69 -21.17
C THR A 2 18.03 13.38 -21.48
N HIS A 3 17.11 14.31 -21.19
CA HIS A 3 15.67 14.13 -21.47
C HIS A 3 15.39 13.87 -22.96
N HIS A 4 16.25 14.38 -23.84
CA HIS A 4 16.18 14.20 -25.29
C HIS A 4 16.67 12.80 -25.72
N ASP A 5 17.71 12.25 -25.07
CA ASP A 5 18.22 10.89 -25.35
C ASP A 5 17.20 9.79 -25.03
N ARG A 6 16.21 10.05 -24.17
CA ARG A 6 15.16 9.08 -23.80
C ARG A 6 14.06 8.99 -24.86
N GLU A 7 13.76 10.06 -25.60
CA GLU A 7 12.66 10.09 -26.56
C GLU A 7 12.89 9.19 -27.78
N ASP A 8 14.15 8.95 -28.16
CA ASP A 8 14.49 8.09 -29.32
C ASP A 8 14.65 6.61 -28.97
N THR A 9 14.63 6.25 -27.69
CA THR A 9 14.79 4.85 -27.29
C THR A 9 13.52 4.02 -27.53
N LEU A 10 13.69 2.88 -28.18
CA LEU A 10 12.65 1.88 -28.38
C LEU A 10 12.54 0.99 -27.12
N PRO A 11 11.32 0.56 -26.74
CA PRO A 11 11.15 -0.46 -25.71
C PRO A 11 11.74 -1.80 -26.20
N PRO A 12 12.07 -2.75 -25.30
CA PRO A 12 12.46 -4.10 -25.71
C PRO A 12 11.30 -4.76 -26.47
N LEU A 13 11.53 -5.11 -27.73
CA LEU A 13 10.57 -5.75 -28.63
C LEU A 13 10.85 -7.26 -28.67
N THR A 14 9.79 -8.07 -28.58
CA THR A 14 9.88 -9.54 -28.53
C THR A 14 9.56 -10.19 -29.88
N LEU A 15 8.78 -9.53 -30.73
CA LEU A 15 8.49 -9.97 -32.10
C LEU A 15 9.30 -9.13 -33.11
N ALA A 16 9.38 -9.61 -34.36
CA ALA A 16 9.92 -8.81 -35.45
C ALA A 16 8.95 -7.68 -35.82
N TRP A 17 9.47 -6.47 -36.04
CA TRP A 17 8.68 -5.31 -36.49
C TRP A 17 9.24 -4.79 -37.80
N THR A 18 8.36 -4.49 -38.74
CA THR A 18 8.73 -3.77 -39.96
C THR A 18 9.24 -2.36 -39.66
N GLU A 19 10.12 -1.82 -40.50
CA GLU A 19 10.71 -0.48 -40.31
C GLU A 19 9.63 0.61 -40.18
N ASP A 20 8.60 0.57 -41.02
CA ASP A 20 7.48 1.51 -40.98
C ASP A 20 6.65 1.41 -39.68
N ALA A 21 6.52 0.20 -39.12
CA ALA A 21 5.83 0.00 -37.84
C ALA A 21 6.66 0.54 -36.66
N ILE A 22 7.99 0.39 -36.72
CA ILE A 22 8.92 0.98 -35.76
C ILE A 22 8.86 2.51 -35.80
N GLU A 23 8.83 3.11 -36.99
CA GLU A 23 8.74 4.56 -37.14
C GLU A 23 7.43 5.11 -36.54
N ARG A 24 6.31 4.43 -36.80
CA ARG A 24 5.01 4.77 -36.21
C ARG A 24 5.00 4.61 -34.69
N LEU A 25 5.75 3.63 -34.16
CA LEU A 25 5.94 3.44 -32.72
C LEU A 25 6.77 4.57 -32.09
N ARG A 26 7.78 5.11 -32.79
CA ARG A 26 8.59 6.25 -32.30
C ARG A 26 7.77 7.54 -32.16
N GLN A 27 6.80 7.77 -33.04
CA GLN A 27 5.90 8.93 -32.98
C GLN A 27 4.98 8.92 -31.74
N ILE A 28 4.83 7.77 -31.08
CA ILE A 28 4.05 7.65 -29.85
C ILE A 28 4.86 8.23 -28.68
N PRO A 29 4.26 9.07 -27.80
CA PRO A 29 4.96 9.63 -26.65
C PRO A 29 5.62 8.55 -25.80
N PHE A 30 6.88 8.77 -25.42
CA PHE A 30 7.72 7.80 -24.70
C PHE A 30 7.00 7.14 -23.51
N MET A 31 6.27 7.94 -22.71
CA MET A 31 5.53 7.50 -21.53
C MET A 31 4.49 6.39 -21.77
N VAL A 32 3.90 6.31 -22.98
CA VAL A 32 2.88 5.30 -23.33
C VAL A 32 3.36 4.29 -24.37
N ARG A 33 4.52 4.54 -25.00
CA ARG A 33 5.09 3.73 -26.09
C ARG A 33 5.28 2.27 -25.72
N LYS A 34 5.86 2.00 -24.53
CA LYS A 34 6.09 0.63 -24.02
C LYS A 34 4.79 -0.15 -23.83
N GLY A 35 3.76 0.49 -23.30
CA GLY A 35 2.45 -0.13 -23.08
C GLY A 35 1.76 -0.50 -24.39
N ILE A 36 1.84 0.40 -25.39
CA ILE A 36 1.26 0.17 -26.71
C ILE A 36 2.02 -0.94 -27.46
N ALA A 37 3.35 -0.95 -27.43
CA ALA A 37 4.16 -2.03 -28.03
C ALA A 37 3.78 -3.40 -27.46
N TYR A 38 3.69 -3.51 -26.13
CA TYR A 38 3.31 -4.75 -25.45
C TYR A 38 1.91 -5.25 -25.84
N GLN A 39 0.95 -4.34 -26.01
CA GLN A 39 -0.41 -4.70 -26.44
C GLN A 39 -0.43 -5.25 -27.87
N ILE A 40 0.30 -4.60 -28.79
CA ILE A 40 0.39 -5.03 -30.19
C ILE A 40 1.07 -6.40 -30.27
N GLU A 41 2.14 -6.63 -29.50
CA GLU A 41 2.82 -7.93 -29.44
C GLU A 41 1.91 -9.03 -28.91
N ASN A 42 1.21 -8.79 -27.79
CA ASN A 42 0.28 -9.77 -27.24
C ASN A 42 -0.88 -10.11 -28.18
N TYR A 43 -1.44 -9.12 -28.88
CA TYR A 43 -2.47 -9.37 -29.89
C TYR A 43 -1.91 -10.21 -31.04
N SER A 44 -0.72 -9.86 -31.51
CA SER A 44 -0.03 -10.53 -32.62
C SER A 44 0.31 -11.98 -32.29
N MET A 45 0.82 -12.25 -31.09
CA MET A 45 1.08 -13.61 -30.60
C MET A 45 -0.21 -14.44 -30.52
N LYS A 46 -1.32 -13.86 -30.04
CA LYS A 46 -2.63 -14.55 -29.99
C LYS A 46 -3.20 -14.86 -31.37
N LYS A 47 -2.88 -14.05 -32.37
CA LYS A 47 -3.29 -14.26 -33.78
C LYS A 47 -2.30 -15.11 -34.57
N GLY A 48 -1.16 -15.47 -33.98
CA GLY A 48 -0.10 -16.25 -34.64
C GLY A 48 0.73 -15.45 -35.63
N TYR A 49 0.70 -14.11 -35.58
CA TYR A 49 1.55 -13.27 -36.42
C TYR A 49 3.01 -13.36 -35.96
N GLN A 50 3.90 -13.61 -36.92
CA GLN A 50 5.34 -13.71 -36.69
C GLN A 50 6.04 -12.35 -36.81
N GLU A 51 5.40 -11.38 -37.48
CA GLU A 51 5.91 -10.04 -37.71
C GLU A 51 4.80 -9.01 -37.53
N ILE A 52 5.15 -7.86 -36.95
CA ILE A 52 4.25 -6.73 -36.73
C ILE A 52 4.41 -5.71 -37.86
N THR A 53 3.30 -5.48 -38.55
CA THR A 53 3.18 -4.52 -39.64
C THR A 53 2.29 -3.35 -39.22
N VAL A 54 2.32 -2.26 -40.00
CA VAL A 54 1.40 -1.12 -39.81
C VAL A 54 -0.06 -1.56 -39.87
N ALA A 55 -0.40 -2.57 -40.69
CA ALA A 55 -1.74 -3.14 -40.75
C ALA A 55 -2.16 -3.77 -39.42
N THR A 56 -1.25 -4.54 -38.79
CA THR A 56 -1.47 -5.12 -37.46
C THR A 56 -1.67 -4.04 -36.39
N MET A 57 -0.94 -2.93 -36.46
CA MET A 57 -1.11 -1.80 -35.54
C MET A 57 -2.50 -1.14 -35.70
N GLU A 58 -2.97 -0.99 -36.93
CA GLU A 58 -4.27 -0.37 -37.22
C GLU A 58 -5.43 -1.31 -36.83
N GLU A 59 -5.28 -2.62 -36.98
CA GLU A 59 -6.24 -3.62 -36.47
C GLU A 59 -6.42 -3.52 -34.95
N VAL A 60 -5.31 -3.46 -34.20
CA VAL A 60 -5.35 -3.31 -32.73
C VAL A 60 -6.04 -2.01 -32.33
N LYS A 61 -5.81 -0.92 -33.06
CA LYS A 61 -6.45 0.38 -32.83
C LYS A 61 -7.95 0.34 -33.13
N GLN A 62 -8.37 -0.36 -34.18
CA GLN A 62 -9.79 -0.57 -34.51
C GLN A 62 -10.50 -1.43 -33.47
N MET A 63 -9.88 -2.52 -33.02
CA MET A 63 -10.40 -3.38 -31.94
C MET A 63 -10.66 -2.56 -30.67
N ARG A 64 -9.69 -1.75 -30.25
CA ARG A 64 -9.84 -0.86 -29.07
C ARG A 64 -10.97 0.13 -29.23
N SER A 65 -11.09 0.74 -30.40
CA SER A 65 -12.17 1.68 -30.71
C SER A 65 -13.55 1.02 -30.68
N GLN A 66 -13.64 -0.29 -30.93
CA GLN A 66 -14.88 -1.07 -30.84
C GLN A 66 -15.17 -1.55 -29.41
N GLU A 67 -14.17 -1.96 -28.65
CA GLU A 67 -14.31 -2.34 -27.23
C GLU A 67 -14.71 -1.15 -26.35
N GLU A 68 -14.16 0.04 -26.62
CA GLU A 68 -14.53 1.28 -25.92
C GLU A 68 -15.95 1.75 -26.26
N ARG A 69 -16.50 1.35 -27.41
CA ARG A 69 -17.89 1.65 -27.83
C ARG A 69 -18.92 0.65 -27.32
N ASN A 70 -18.51 -0.55 -26.90
CA ASN A 70 -19.46 -1.60 -26.51
C ASN A 70 -18.91 -2.49 -25.37
N PRO A 71 -18.90 -2.00 -24.11
CA PRO A 71 -18.30 -2.71 -22.98
C PRO A 71 -19.06 -3.97 -22.52
N SER A 72 -20.16 -4.37 -23.17
CA SER A 72 -21.06 -5.45 -22.73
C SER A 72 -21.23 -6.62 -23.71
N GLY A 73 -20.32 -6.81 -24.67
CA GLY A 73 -20.47 -7.85 -25.69
C GLY A 73 -19.63 -9.11 -25.47
N THR A 74 -20.31 -10.25 -25.25
CA THR A 74 -19.87 -11.67 -25.47
C THR A 74 -19.41 -12.40 -24.18
N LYS A 75 -20.05 -13.48 -23.68
CA LYS A 75 -20.88 -14.54 -24.32
C LYS A 75 -21.83 -15.20 -23.30
N ASN A 76 -23.14 -15.15 -23.58
CA ASN A 76 -24.12 -16.13 -23.11
C ASN A 76 -24.31 -17.16 -24.23
N THR A 77 -24.11 -18.44 -23.93
CA THR A 77 -24.65 -19.56 -24.71
C THR A 77 -25.18 -20.59 -23.72
N ALA A 78 -26.50 -20.75 -23.69
CA ALA A 78 -27.19 -21.76 -22.90
C ALA A 78 -27.24 -23.09 -23.65
N SER A 79 -26.91 -24.20 -22.97
CA SER A 79 -27.62 -25.48 -23.11
C SER A 79 -27.21 -26.45 -21.99
N SER A 80 -28.21 -27.25 -21.59
CA SER A 80 -28.22 -28.42 -20.69
C SER A 80 -27.91 -28.21 -19.20
N ALA A 81 -28.95 -28.48 -18.42
CA ALA A 81 -28.94 -28.62 -16.98
C ALA A 81 -28.03 -29.79 -16.55
N GLU A 82 -26.91 -29.46 -15.92
CA GLU A 82 -26.23 -30.31 -14.96
C GLU A 82 -25.83 -29.44 -13.77
N THR A 83 -26.13 -29.94 -12.58
CA THR A 83 -25.75 -29.37 -11.28
C THR A 83 -24.24 -29.15 -11.19
N SER A 84 -23.77 -27.97 -11.60
CA SER A 84 -22.47 -27.45 -11.20
C SER A 84 -22.70 -26.48 -10.05
N SER A 85 -22.39 -26.92 -8.84
CA SER A 85 -22.08 -26.01 -7.74
C SER A 85 -20.98 -25.07 -8.22
N ASP A 86 -21.32 -23.82 -8.53
CA ASP A 86 -20.34 -22.75 -8.66
C ASP A 86 -19.46 -22.82 -7.41
N PRO A 87 -18.13 -23.00 -7.52
CA PRO A 87 -17.30 -22.77 -6.38
C PRO A 87 -17.42 -21.28 -6.09
N ILE A 88 -18.20 -20.92 -5.07
CA ILE A 88 -18.04 -19.66 -4.36
C ILE A 88 -16.54 -19.54 -4.16
N GLN A 89 -15.85 -18.68 -4.92
CA GLN A 89 -14.47 -18.35 -4.67
C GLN A 89 -14.46 -17.90 -3.22
N LYS A 90 -13.91 -18.73 -2.32
CA LYS A 90 -13.81 -18.41 -0.90
C LYS A 90 -13.21 -17.01 -0.82
N GLU A 91 -14.03 -16.05 -0.44
CA GLU A 91 -13.63 -14.66 -0.40
C GLU A 91 -12.46 -14.59 0.59
N LYS A 92 -11.27 -14.24 0.09
CA LYS A 92 -10.07 -14.23 0.93
C LYS A 92 -10.30 -13.17 2.01
N LYS A 93 -10.30 -13.61 3.27
CA LYS A 93 -10.51 -12.72 4.42
C LYS A 93 -9.49 -11.59 4.40
N ARG A 94 -9.97 -10.37 4.61
CA ARG A 94 -9.14 -9.17 4.71
C ARG A 94 -8.90 -8.82 6.16
N GLN A 95 -7.76 -8.22 6.46
CA GLN A 95 -7.41 -7.79 7.80
C GLN A 95 -7.73 -6.31 7.96
N PHE A 96 -8.35 -5.97 9.08
CA PHE A 96 -8.36 -4.62 9.61
C PHE A 96 -7.01 -4.32 10.22
N VAL A 97 -6.51 -3.12 9.95
CA VAL A 97 -5.23 -2.63 10.44
C VAL A 97 -5.44 -1.27 11.05
N SER A 98 -4.98 -1.10 12.29
CA SER A 98 -5.08 0.14 13.03
C SER A 98 -3.71 0.55 13.55
N PHE A 99 -3.33 1.79 13.29
CA PHE A 99 -2.19 2.46 13.93
C PHE A 99 -2.73 3.45 14.95
N ALA A 100 -2.53 3.17 16.23
CA ALA A 100 -3.10 3.95 17.32
C ALA A 100 -2.01 4.72 18.06
N PHE A 101 -2.05 6.04 18.00
CA PHE A 101 -1.07 6.95 18.59
C PHE A 101 -1.64 7.60 19.84
N TYR A 102 -0.89 7.55 20.93
CA TYR A 102 -1.23 8.16 22.21
C TYR A 102 -0.13 9.07 22.69
N GLN A 103 -0.51 10.11 23.43
CA GLN A 103 0.39 10.94 24.21
C GLN A 103 0.07 10.77 25.68
N ILE A 104 1.09 10.64 26.53
CA ILE A 104 0.88 10.61 27.98
C ILE A 104 0.67 12.03 28.50
N ASP A 105 -0.32 12.24 29.37
CA ASP A 105 -0.42 13.49 30.12
C ASP A 105 0.87 13.69 30.95
N PRO A 106 1.62 14.79 30.79
CA PRO A 106 2.86 15.02 31.52
C PRO A 106 2.71 14.97 33.05
N SER A 107 1.50 15.21 33.57
CA SER A 107 1.17 15.14 34.99
C SER A 107 1.31 13.76 35.58
N TRP A 108 1.11 12.72 34.77
CA TRP A 108 1.29 11.33 35.18
C TRP A 108 2.72 11.06 35.70
N ARG A 109 3.73 11.72 35.12
CA ARG A 109 5.13 11.59 35.54
C ARG A 109 5.43 12.15 36.93
N ARG A 110 4.49 12.91 37.52
CA ARG A 110 4.62 13.49 38.88
C ARG A 110 4.07 12.56 39.97
N LEU A 111 3.40 11.47 39.60
CA LEU A 111 2.98 10.42 40.53
C LEU A 111 4.19 9.70 41.13
N SER A 112 3.96 8.95 42.21
CA SER A 112 5.03 8.14 42.81
C SER A 112 5.54 7.08 41.83
N VAL A 113 6.77 6.60 42.03
CA VAL A 113 7.32 5.53 41.17
C VAL A 113 6.47 4.27 41.32
N GLU A 114 6.06 3.93 42.53
CA GLU A 114 5.24 2.77 42.87
C GLU A 114 3.87 2.83 42.17
N GLU A 115 3.22 4.00 42.17
CA GLU A 115 1.94 4.21 41.47
C GLU A 115 2.10 4.02 39.95
N ARG A 116 3.16 4.61 39.37
CA ARG A 116 3.41 4.49 37.92
C ARG A 116 3.72 3.05 37.51
N GLU A 117 4.48 2.32 38.31
CA GLU A 117 4.75 0.90 38.05
C GLU A 117 3.47 0.05 38.15
N ALA A 118 2.60 0.30 39.13
CA ALA A 118 1.30 -0.36 39.20
C ALA A 118 0.44 -0.09 37.96
N HIS A 119 0.38 1.17 37.50
CA HIS A 119 -0.34 1.55 36.27
C HIS A 119 0.19 0.79 35.04
N LYS A 120 1.52 0.68 34.90
CA LYS A 120 2.16 -0.06 33.79
C LYS A 120 1.84 -1.55 33.85
N VAL A 121 1.87 -2.16 35.03
CA VAL A 121 1.56 -3.59 35.23
C VAL A 121 0.12 -3.90 34.83
N ASP A 122 -0.85 -3.11 35.28
CA ASP A 122 -2.27 -3.31 34.93
C ASP A 122 -2.52 -3.14 33.42
N PHE A 123 -1.90 -2.12 32.81
CA PHE A 123 -1.97 -1.91 31.36
C PHE A 123 -1.36 -3.08 30.58
N ALA A 124 -0.18 -3.54 31.01
CA ALA A 124 0.52 -4.65 30.38
C ALA A 124 -0.31 -5.94 30.45
N LYS A 125 -0.92 -6.24 31.60
CA LYS A 125 -1.79 -7.40 31.78
C LYS A 125 -2.97 -7.40 30.80
N VAL A 126 -3.62 -6.25 30.58
CA VAL A 126 -4.71 -6.15 29.60
C VAL A 126 -4.17 -6.33 28.18
N TYR A 127 -3.09 -5.65 27.81
CA TYR A 127 -2.47 -5.77 26.49
C TYR A 127 -2.11 -7.23 26.17
N GLU A 128 -1.47 -7.91 27.13
CA GLU A 128 -1.05 -9.30 27.03
C GLU A 128 -2.21 -10.29 27.10
N GLY A 129 -3.43 -9.88 27.42
CA GLY A 129 -4.62 -10.73 27.26
C GLY A 129 -5.05 -10.88 25.79
N TYR A 130 -4.74 -9.90 24.96
CA TYR A 130 -5.14 -9.86 23.55
C TYR A 130 -4.13 -10.51 22.61
N THR A 131 -2.84 -10.49 22.95
CA THR A 131 -1.79 -11.05 22.10
C THR A 131 -1.73 -12.59 22.02
N PRO A 132 -1.97 -13.37 23.10
CA PRO A 132 -1.91 -14.83 23.08
C PRO A 132 -3.19 -15.47 22.53
N SER A 133 -4.33 -14.76 22.60
CA SER A 133 -5.65 -15.27 22.16
C SER A 133 -5.83 -15.28 20.63
N ALA A 134 -4.80 -14.88 19.86
CA ALA A 134 -4.78 -14.82 18.40
C ALA A 134 -5.87 -13.94 17.74
N SER A 135 -6.68 -13.22 18.53
CA SER A 135 -7.71 -12.30 18.02
C SER A 135 -7.09 -11.05 17.40
N ILE A 136 -5.96 -10.58 17.96
CA ILE A 136 -5.26 -9.37 17.50
C ILE A 136 -3.75 -9.60 17.53
N LEU A 137 -3.10 -9.36 16.39
CA LEU A 137 -1.66 -9.18 16.35
C LEU A 137 -1.34 -7.73 16.68
N CYS A 138 -0.60 -7.50 17.77
CA CYS A 138 -0.23 -6.16 18.22
C CYS A 138 1.29 -5.99 18.32
N ARG A 139 1.80 -4.85 17.83
CA ARG A 139 3.21 -4.42 17.93
C ARG A 139 3.26 -3.05 18.58
N THR A 140 4.22 -2.87 19.49
CA THR A 140 4.40 -1.64 20.24
C THR A 140 5.60 -0.86 19.71
N TYR A 141 5.44 0.46 19.61
CA TYR A 141 6.48 1.37 19.19
C TYR A 141 6.48 2.62 20.08
N SER A 142 7.63 3.26 20.22
CA SER A 142 7.78 4.55 20.89
C SER A 142 8.16 5.65 19.89
N THR A 143 7.68 6.86 20.17
CA THR A 143 7.99 8.10 19.47
C THR A 143 8.57 9.16 20.41
N VAL A 144 8.85 8.80 21.68
CA VAL A 144 9.44 9.68 22.69
C VAL A 144 10.75 10.27 22.17
N GLY A 145 10.86 11.60 22.20
CA GLY A 145 12.03 12.33 21.71
C GLY A 145 12.12 12.45 20.18
N ILE A 146 11.15 11.91 19.44
CA ILE A 146 11.10 11.93 17.97
C ILE A 146 9.95 12.81 17.47
N ARG A 147 8.76 12.69 18.11
CA ARG A 147 7.61 13.57 17.87
C ARG A 147 7.13 14.18 19.18
N SER A 148 6.61 15.41 19.08
CA SER A 148 6.12 16.17 20.23
C SER A 148 4.65 15.91 20.56
N ASP A 149 3.91 15.27 19.66
CA ASP A 149 2.46 15.10 19.75
C ASP A 149 2.03 13.64 19.95
N CYS A 150 2.96 12.69 20.08
CA CYS A 150 2.68 11.32 20.52
C CYS A 150 3.92 10.70 21.16
N ASP A 151 3.72 9.77 22.10
CA ASP A 151 4.79 9.09 22.83
C ASP A 151 4.85 7.58 22.56
N ILE A 152 3.68 6.96 22.34
CA ILE A 152 3.54 5.51 22.13
C ILE A 152 2.55 5.23 21.00
N MET A 153 2.84 4.19 20.23
CA MET A 153 1.99 3.72 19.14
C MET A 153 1.79 2.20 19.18
N PHE A 154 0.57 1.77 18.94
CA PHE A 154 0.22 0.35 18.75
C PHE A 154 -0.23 0.07 17.32
N TRP A 155 0.50 -0.83 16.65
CA TRP A 155 0.12 -1.36 15.34
C TRP A 155 -0.63 -2.66 15.54
N ARG A 156 -1.93 -2.63 15.27
CA ARG A 156 -2.90 -3.69 15.55
C ARG A 156 -3.48 -4.24 14.27
N ILE A 157 -3.51 -5.56 14.15
CA ILE A 157 -4.03 -6.26 12.98
C ILE A 157 -5.00 -7.33 13.46
N SER A 158 -6.21 -7.35 12.92
CA SER A 158 -7.24 -8.33 13.24
C SER A 158 -8.12 -8.64 12.04
N TYR A 159 -8.81 -9.78 12.08
CA TYR A 159 -9.91 -10.08 11.14
C TYR A 159 -11.27 -9.57 11.65
N GLN A 160 -11.33 -9.01 12.86
CA GLN A 160 -12.54 -8.47 13.47
C GLN A 160 -12.24 -7.04 13.96
N LEU A 161 -13.03 -6.07 13.49
CA LEU A 161 -12.83 -4.66 13.87
C LEU A 161 -13.23 -4.44 15.33
N GLU A 162 -14.26 -5.15 15.78
CA GLU A 162 -14.81 -5.12 17.13
C GLU A 162 -13.74 -5.52 18.16
N ALA A 163 -12.88 -6.48 17.84
CA ALA A 163 -11.77 -6.86 18.71
C ALA A 163 -10.81 -5.67 18.96
N ILE A 164 -10.52 -4.86 17.92
CA ILE A 164 -9.70 -3.65 18.06
C ILE A 164 -10.40 -2.62 18.97
N GLN A 165 -11.72 -2.46 18.83
CA GLN A 165 -12.52 -1.58 19.69
C GLN A 165 -12.49 -2.06 21.15
N GLU A 166 -12.78 -3.34 21.39
CA GLU A 166 -12.78 -3.95 22.73
C GLU A 166 -11.42 -3.82 23.41
N MET A 167 -10.32 -4.14 22.70
CA MET A 167 -8.97 -3.95 23.21
C MET A 167 -8.73 -2.50 23.62
N THR A 168 -9.14 -1.54 22.79
CA THR A 168 -9.00 -0.12 23.10
C THR A 168 -9.78 0.25 24.35
N ALA A 169 -11.03 -0.16 24.46
CA ALA A 169 -11.89 0.13 25.61
C ALA A 169 -11.30 -0.44 26.91
N HIS A 170 -10.81 -1.69 26.89
CA HIS A 170 -10.17 -2.29 28.06
C HIS A 170 -8.87 -1.60 28.45
N LEU A 171 -8.04 -1.21 27.48
CA LEU A 171 -6.81 -0.45 27.77
C LEU A 171 -7.10 0.92 28.37
N LEU A 172 -8.10 1.64 27.84
CA LEU A 172 -8.51 2.95 28.37
C LEU A 172 -9.14 2.87 29.77
N ASN A 173 -9.71 1.72 30.14
CA ASN A 173 -10.25 1.48 31.49
C ASN A 173 -9.18 1.14 32.54
N THR A 174 -7.92 0.97 32.16
CA THR A 174 -6.82 0.79 33.13
C THR A 174 -6.43 2.13 33.79
N PRO A 175 -5.76 2.12 34.95
CA PRO A 175 -5.26 3.35 35.56
C PRO A 175 -4.35 4.17 34.63
N LEU A 176 -3.49 3.51 33.84
CA LEU A 176 -2.67 4.21 32.83
C LEU A 176 -3.51 4.78 31.69
N GLY A 177 -4.56 4.06 31.28
CA GLY A 177 -5.48 4.46 30.21
C GLY A 177 -6.11 5.83 30.44
N GLY A 178 -6.43 6.17 31.70
CA GLY A 178 -6.93 7.49 32.07
C GLY A 178 -5.95 8.65 31.85
N TRP A 179 -4.65 8.38 31.70
CA TRP A 179 -3.61 9.37 31.41
C TRP A 179 -3.18 9.39 29.94
N LEU A 180 -3.61 8.43 29.13
CA LEU A 180 -3.27 8.35 27.72
C LEU A 180 -4.29 9.14 26.89
N LEU A 181 -3.82 10.22 26.28
CA LEU A 181 -4.59 11.03 25.36
C LEU A 181 -4.53 10.41 23.95
N PRO A 182 -5.67 9.98 23.36
CA PRO A 182 -5.70 9.53 21.98
C PRO A 182 -5.39 10.70 21.04
N ARG A 183 -4.33 10.56 20.24
CA ARG A 183 -3.88 11.62 19.32
C ARG A 183 -4.28 11.36 17.89
N ARG A 184 -4.19 10.09 17.48
CA ARG A 184 -4.67 9.65 16.16
C ARG A 184 -4.94 8.16 16.13
N TYR A 185 -5.98 7.79 15.40
CA TYR A 185 -6.18 6.43 14.91
C TYR A 185 -6.14 6.50 13.39
N LEU A 186 -5.31 5.67 12.77
CA LEU A 186 -5.34 5.46 11.33
C LEU A 186 -5.85 4.05 11.09
N LEU A 187 -7.08 3.93 10.59
CA LEU A 187 -7.71 2.67 10.26
C LEU A 187 -7.52 2.37 8.77
N GLY A 188 -7.40 1.11 8.39
CA GLY A 188 -7.44 0.65 7.00
C GLY A 188 -7.69 -0.84 6.92
N THR A 189 -7.95 -1.34 5.71
CA THR A 189 -8.07 -2.77 5.41
C THR A 189 -7.01 -3.21 4.42
N THR A 190 -6.57 -4.47 4.51
CA THR A 190 -5.82 -5.08 3.41
C THR A 190 -6.72 -5.22 2.19
N LYS A 191 -6.13 -5.01 1.01
CA LYS A 191 -6.80 -5.14 -0.30
C LYS A 191 -5.74 -5.51 -1.32
N MET A 192 -6.11 -6.31 -2.32
CA MET A 192 -5.21 -6.55 -3.46
C MET A 192 -4.88 -5.23 -4.15
N SER A 193 -3.61 -5.09 -4.56
CA SER A 193 -3.20 -3.98 -5.41
C SER A 193 -4.01 -3.98 -6.69
N MET A 194 -4.41 -2.79 -7.14
CA MET A 194 -5.03 -2.61 -8.44
C MET A 194 -4.01 -2.42 -9.57
N TYR A 195 -2.74 -2.23 -9.21
CA TYR A 195 -1.63 -2.07 -10.15
C TYR A 195 -0.77 -3.32 -10.16
N ALA A 196 -0.46 -3.78 -11.37
CA ALA A 196 0.36 -4.95 -11.59
C ALA A 196 1.83 -4.65 -11.25
N ASP A 197 2.43 -5.42 -10.35
CA ASP A 197 3.88 -5.39 -10.09
C ASP A 197 4.59 -6.35 -11.05
N LYS A 198 5.00 -5.84 -12.21
CA LYS A 198 5.67 -6.63 -13.26
C LYS A 198 7.06 -7.12 -12.83
N LEU A 199 7.70 -6.43 -11.88
CA LEU A 199 9.04 -6.79 -11.38
C LEU A 199 8.95 -7.93 -10.36
N ASN A 200 7.83 -8.03 -9.63
CA ASN A 200 7.63 -9.10 -8.67
C ASN A 200 6.15 -9.58 -8.62
N PRO A 201 5.72 -10.46 -9.55
CA PRO A 201 4.32 -10.88 -9.66
C PRO A 201 3.77 -11.62 -8.43
N HIS A 202 4.65 -12.27 -7.66
CA HIS A 202 4.26 -12.97 -6.43
C HIS A 202 4.02 -12.01 -5.25
N HIS A 203 4.47 -10.77 -5.37
CA HIS A 203 4.36 -9.75 -4.32
C HIS A 203 2.90 -9.33 -4.07
N GLU A 204 2.00 -9.49 -5.04
CA GLU A 204 0.58 -9.13 -4.91
C GLU A 204 -0.23 -10.09 -4.03
N GLN A 205 0.05 -11.40 -4.11
CA GLN A 205 -0.69 -12.41 -3.33
C GLN A 205 -0.34 -12.34 -1.83
N ALA A 206 0.88 -11.90 -1.50
CA ALA A 206 1.35 -11.71 -0.13
C ALA A 206 0.70 -10.52 0.59
N ARG A 207 0.12 -9.55 -0.13
CA ARG A 207 -0.41 -8.29 0.46
C ARG A 207 -1.79 -8.39 1.10
N LEU A 208 -2.51 -9.51 0.91
CA LEU A 208 -3.81 -9.71 1.56
C LEU A 208 -3.69 -9.99 3.06
N THR A 209 -2.54 -10.53 3.48
CA THR A 209 -2.23 -10.82 4.87
C THR A 209 -0.95 -10.09 5.24
N ILE A 210 -1.08 -9.04 6.04
CA ILE A 210 0.07 -8.35 6.62
C ILE A 210 0.65 -9.24 7.72
N ILE A 211 1.91 -9.58 7.54
CA ILE A 211 2.76 -10.17 8.56
C ILE A 211 3.79 -9.09 8.90
N PRO A 212 3.65 -8.35 10.01
CA PRO A 212 4.65 -7.39 10.46
C PRO A 212 6.04 -8.03 10.49
N GLY A 213 7.02 -7.32 9.95
CA GLY A 213 8.42 -7.68 10.07
C GLY A 213 8.95 -7.50 11.50
N ARG A 214 10.27 -7.60 11.62
CA ARG A 214 11.02 -7.39 12.88
C ARG A 214 11.98 -6.20 12.77
N ALA A 215 11.69 -5.28 11.86
CA ALA A 215 12.53 -4.12 11.63
C ALA A 215 12.49 -3.17 12.84
N ARG A 216 13.59 -2.44 13.05
CA ARG A 216 13.75 -1.52 14.18
C ARG A 216 12.89 -0.26 14.03
N TYR A 217 12.74 0.25 12.81
CA TYR A 217 12.02 1.48 12.51
C TYR A 217 10.73 1.19 11.74
N LEU A 218 9.70 1.97 12.07
CA LEU A 218 8.46 2.02 11.32
C LEU A 218 8.12 3.47 10.99
N PHE A 219 7.84 3.75 9.73
CA PHE A 219 7.40 5.07 9.24
C PHE A 219 5.96 4.96 8.78
N VAL A 220 5.05 5.73 9.36
CA VAL A 220 3.61 5.64 9.07
C VAL A 220 3.08 7.02 8.69
N TYR A 221 2.31 7.12 7.62
CA TYR A 221 1.58 8.34 7.28
C TYR A 221 0.27 8.04 6.53
N PRO A 222 -0.77 8.87 6.72
CA PRO A 222 -1.96 8.84 5.88
C PRO A 222 -1.61 9.37 4.48
N PHE A 223 -2.29 8.89 3.46
CA PHE A 223 -2.08 9.33 2.09
C PHE A 223 -3.40 9.50 1.36
N ILE A 224 -3.55 10.64 0.67
CA ILE A 224 -4.74 11.02 -0.09
C ILE A 224 -4.31 11.47 -1.47
N LYS A 225 -4.93 10.91 -2.52
CA LYS A 225 -4.75 11.35 -3.90
C LYS A 225 -5.71 12.50 -4.25
N THR A 226 -5.30 13.34 -5.20
CA THR A 226 -6.19 14.38 -5.76
C THR A 226 -7.32 13.75 -6.58
N ARG A 227 -8.41 14.49 -6.80
CA ARG A 227 -9.56 13.96 -7.58
C ARG A 227 -9.19 13.74 -9.05
N GLU A 228 -8.25 14.52 -9.58
CA GLU A 228 -7.69 14.35 -10.93
C GLU A 228 -7.12 12.95 -11.13
N TRP A 229 -6.48 12.36 -10.11
CA TRP A 229 -5.97 10.98 -10.17
C TRP A 229 -7.05 9.99 -10.59
N TYR A 230 -8.23 10.10 -9.99
CA TYR A 230 -9.34 9.17 -10.23
C TYR A 230 -10.05 9.40 -11.57
N ARG A 231 -9.79 10.53 -12.24
CA ARG A 231 -10.28 10.81 -13.59
C ARG A 231 -9.36 10.29 -14.69
N LEU A 232 -8.13 9.88 -14.35
CA LEU A 232 -7.20 9.27 -15.31
C LEU A 232 -7.68 7.88 -15.73
N THR A 233 -7.38 7.53 -16.98
CA THR A 233 -7.63 6.17 -17.47
C THR A 233 -6.80 5.15 -16.70
N PRO A 234 -7.27 3.89 -16.55
CA PRO A 234 -6.51 2.84 -15.87
C PRO A 234 -5.09 2.64 -16.43
N HIS A 235 -4.91 2.72 -17.75
CA HIS A 235 -3.61 2.61 -18.40
C HIS A 235 -2.66 3.74 -17.99
N THR A 236 -3.16 4.98 -17.94
CA THR A 236 -2.35 6.14 -17.52
C THR A 236 -1.90 6.00 -16.07
N ARG A 237 -2.82 5.58 -15.17
CA ARG A 237 -2.45 5.32 -13.77
C ARG A 237 -1.43 4.20 -13.64
N GLN A 238 -1.56 3.12 -14.41
CA GLN A 238 -0.57 2.04 -14.42
C GLN A 238 0.80 2.54 -14.87
N GLY A 239 0.89 3.34 -15.94
CA GLY A 239 2.17 3.90 -16.40
C GLY A 239 2.86 4.77 -15.34
N ILE A 240 2.09 5.63 -14.66
CA ILE A 240 2.60 6.46 -13.56
C ILE A 240 3.04 5.59 -12.37
N MET A 241 2.29 4.52 -12.06
CA MET A 241 2.66 3.61 -10.98
C MET A 241 3.83 2.70 -11.34
N ASP A 242 4.05 2.36 -12.62
CA ASP A 242 5.21 1.61 -13.08
C ASP A 242 6.52 2.37 -12.75
N GLU A 243 6.56 3.69 -12.99
CA GLU A 243 7.68 4.56 -12.57
C GLU A 243 7.88 4.55 -11.05
N HIS A 244 6.78 4.71 -10.29
CA HIS A 244 6.83 4.70 -8.82
C HIS A 244 7.34 3.36 -8.27
N ILE A 245 6.89 2.24 -8.84
CA ILE A 245 7.31 0.89 -8.47
C ILE A 245 8.78 0.66 -8.82
N GLU A 246 9.23 1.15 -9.99
CA GLU A 246 10.63 1.05 -10.40
C GLU A 246 11.57 1.72 -9.40
N ILE A 247 11.26 2.94 -8.96
CA ILE A 247 12.04 3.64 -7.92
C ILE A 247 12.00 2.87 -6.60
N GLY A 248 10.80 2.50 -6.14
CA GLY A 248 10.65 1.74 -4.90
C GLY A 248 11.43 0.42 -4.88
N SER A 249 11.54 -0.25 -6.03
CA SER A 249 12.25 -1.52 -6.16
C SER A 249 13.76 -1.43 -5.91
N LYS A 250 14.35 -0.24 -6.05
CA LYS A 250 15.77 0.02 -5.74
C LYS A 250 16.06 -0.11 -4.24
N TYR A 251 15.05 0.15 -3.39
CA TYR A 251 15.16 0.21 -1.94
C TYR A 251 14.76 -1.12 -1.27
N THR A 252 15.49 -2.19 -1.58
CA THR A 252 15.18 -3.56 -1.14
C THR A 252 15.23 -3.79 0.37
N ARG A 253 15.88 -2.89 1.13
CA ARG A 253 15.95 -2.91 2.60
C ARG A 253 14.74 -2.30 3.29
N ILE A 254 13.75 -1.85 2.53
CA ILE A 254 12.52 -1.26 3.02
C ILE A 254 11.36 -2.18 2.66
N LYS A 255 10.60 -2.58 3.66
CA LYS A 255 9.36 -3.33 3.46
C LYS A 255 8.17 -2.38 3.58
N ILE A 256 7.32 -2.37 2.56
CA ILE A 256 6.11 -1.55 2.51
C ILE A 256 4.87 -2.36 2.92
N ASN A 257 4.03 -1.75 3.74
CA ASN A 257 2.71 -2.24 4.09
C ASN A 257 1.70 -1.12 3.76
N THR A 258 0.87 -1.34 2.75
CA THR A 258 -0.16 -0.37 2.33
C THR A 258 -1.54 -0.91 2.68
N THR A 259 -2.31 -0.11 3.40
CA THR A 259 -3.72 -0.39 3.71
C THR A 259 -4.61 0.69 3.12
N TYR A 260 -5.88 0.35 2.94
CA TYR A 260 -6.86 1.17 2.21
C TYR A 260 -7.99 1.59 3.16
N SER A 261 -8.40 2.85 3.13
CA SER A 261 -9.39 3.38 4.09
C SER A 261 -10.56 4.12 3.45
N PHE A 262 -10.75 3.94 2.14
CA PHE A 262 -11.88 4.50 1.38
C PHE A 262 -13.22 4.28 2.08
N GLY A 263 -13.83 5.38 2.54
CA GLY A 263 -15.17 5.39 3.15
C GLY A 263 -15.23 4.91 4.60
N ILE A 264 -14.11 4.51 5.21
CA ILE A 264 -14.05 4.06 6.60
C ILE A 264 -13.15 4.94 7.49
N ASP A 265 -12.37 5.83 6.89
CA ASP A 265 -11.54 6.83 7.56
C ASP A 265 -11.29 8.02 6.59
N ASP A 266 -10.68 9.10 7.09
CA ASP A 266 -10.48 10.34 6.32
C ASP A 266 -9.44 10.19 5.20
N GLN A 267 -8.42 9.35 5.40
CA GLN A 267 -7.41 9.05 4.40
C GLN A 267 -7.85 7.97 3.41
N GLU A 268 -7.26 7.97 2.22
CA GLU A 268 -7.53 6.93 1.22
C GLU A 268 -6.64 5.70 1.45
N PHE A 269 -5.40 5.93 1.90
CA PHE A 269 -4.43 4.92 2.24
C PHE A 269 -3.73 5.23 3.55
N VAL A 270 -3.28 4.21 4.26
CA VAL A 270 -2.23 4.33 5.27
C VAL A 270 -1.03 3.59 4.75
N VAL A 271 0.11 4.28 4.66
CA VAL A 271 1.36 3.69 4.17
C VAL A 271 2.31 3.55 5.34
N ALA A 272 2.77 2.31 5.57
CA ALA A 272 3.66 1.96 6.66
C ALA A 272 4.91 1.25 6.13
N PHE A 273 6.08 1.81 6.39
CA PHE A 273 7.37 1.29 5.95
C PHE A 273 8.18 0.76 7.12
N GLU A 274 8.66 -0.46 7.01
CA GLU A 274 9.52 -1.13 7.98
C GLU A 274 10.96 -1.15 7.45
N SER A 275 11.93 -0.69 8.26
CA SER A 275 13.36 -0.81 7.91
C SER A 275 14.28 -0.78 9.14
N ASN A 276 15.49 -1.30 8.98
CA ASN A 276 16.60 -1.10 9.93
C ASN A 276 17.49 0.09 9.54
N HIS A 277 17.27 0.68 8.36
CA HIS A 277 18.10 1.73 7.78
C HIS A 277 17.26 2.97 7.54
N LEU A 278 17.30 3.93 8.46
CA LEU A 278 16.47 5.14 8.39
C LEU A 278 16.83 6.03 7.19
N HIS A 279 18.13 6.14 6.86
CA HIS A 279 18.61 6.97 5.75
C HIS A 279 18.00 6.54 4.42
N ASP A 280 17.90 5.24 4.16
CA ASP A 280 17.27 4.71 2.96
C ASP A 280 15.83 5.21 2.78
N PHE A 281 15.09 5.35 3.88
CA PHE A 281 13.71 5.82 3.82
C PHE A 281 13.63 7.31 3.47
N VAL A 282 14.55 8.12 3.98
CA VAL A 282 14.67 9.54 3.61
C VAL A 282 14.96 9.67 2.13
N ASP A 283 15.96 8.92 1.64
CA ASP A 283 16.37 8.94 0.23
C ASP A 283 15.23 8.44 -0.68
N LEU A 284 14.55 7.36 -0.31
CA LEU A 284 13.39 6.83 -1.04
C LEU A 284 12.30 7.88 -1.18
N VAL A 285 11.88 8.50 -0.07
CA VAL A 285 10.79 9.48 -0.10
C VAL A 285 11.21 10.73 -0.88
N GLN A 286 12.48 11.13 -0.82
CA GLN A 286 13.00 12.21 -1.64
C GLN A 286 12.92 11.88 -3.14
N GLU A 287 13.40 10.72 -3.57
CA GLU A 287 13.35 10.31 -4.99
C GLU A 287 11.89 10.16 -5.48
N LEU A 288 11.01 9.60 -4.64
CA LEU A 288 9.58 9.47 -4.97
C LEU A 288 8.87 10.81 -5.19
N ARG A 289 9.34 11.90 -4.57
CA ARG A 289 8.75 13.24 -4.75
C ARG A 289 8.97 13.80 -6.15
N GLU A 290 9.98 13.31 -6.87
CA GLU A 290 10.30 13.73 -8.23
C GLU A 290 9.46 13.00 -9.30
N THR A 291 8.71 11.96 -8.91
CA THR A 291 7.86 11.19 -9.84
C THR A 291 6.59 11.90 -10.26
N GLU A 292 6.03 11.51 -11.39
CA GLU A 292 4.73 12.02 -11.87
C GLU A 292 3.60 11.67 -10.88
N ALA A 293 3.73 10.57 -10.13
CA ALA A 293 2.77 10.17 -9.10
C ALA A 293 2.62 11.22 -7.99
N SER A 294 3.69 11.98 -7.71
CA SER A 294 3.77 13.02 -6.68
C SER A 294 2.83 14.19 -6.96
N ARG A 295 2.61 14.53 -8.24
CA ARG A 295 1.67 15.61 -8.66
C ARG A 295 0.23 15.36 -8.23
N TYR A 296 -0.13 14.10 -7.99
CA TYR A 296 -1.46 13.69 -7.59
C TYR A 296 -1.59 13.45 -6.08
N THR A 297 -0.62 13.87 -5.27
CA THR A 297 -0.70 13.79 -3.81
C THR A 297 -1.42 15.02 -3.28
N ALA A 298 -2.58 14.81 -2.64
CA ALA A 298 -3.31 15.89 -1.97
C ALA A 298 -2.81 16.08 -0.54
N HIS A 299 -2.50 14.98 0.16
CA HIS A 299 -2.07 15.01 1.56
C HIS A 299 -1.30 13.73 1.91
N ASP A 300 -0.11 13.87 2.50
CA ASP A 300 0.78 12.78 2.92
C ASP A 300 1.40 12.98 4.31
N THR A 301 0.85 13.91 5.10
CA THR A 301 1.33 14.29 6.44
C THR A 301 0.24 14.09 7.49
N PRO A 302 0.53 14.16 8.80
CA PRO A 302 1.85 14.06 9.42
C PRO A 302 2.47 12.66 9.24
N THR A 303 3.80 12.63 9.15
CA THR A 303 4.59 11.40 9.18
C THR A 303 5.00 11.05 10.60
N TYR A 304 4.81 9.78 10.96
CA TYR A 304 5.19 9.22 12.25
C TYR A 304 6.40 8.30 12.09
N THR A 305 7.55 8.74 12.60
CA THR A 305 8.74 7.89 12.77
C THR A 305 8.68 7.22 14.13
N CYS A 306 8.68 5.89 14.14
CA CYS A 306 8.48 5.08 15.33
C CYS A 306 9.63 4.08 15.50
N ILE A 307 10.02 3.82 16.75
CA ILE A 307 11.04 2.82 17.10
C ILE A 307 10.37 1.63 17.77
N ALA A 308 10.59 0.42 17.25
CA ALA A 308 10.01 -0.82 17.76
C ALA A 308 10.58 -1.17 19.14
N HIS A 309 9.72 -1.46 20.11
CA HIS A 309 10.12 -1.87 21.46
C HIS A 309 9.21 -2.99 21.98
N PRO A 310 9.72 -3.89 22.84
CA PRO A 310 8.86 -4.69 23.72
C PRO A 310 7.95 -3.76 24.53
N LEU A 311 6.74 -4.23 24.87
CA LEU A 311 5.75 -3.42 25.58
C LEU A 311 6.32 -2.77 26.84
N GLN A 312 6.94 -3.56 27.72
CA GLN A 312 7.49 -3.06 28.98
C GLN A 312 8.52 -1.93 28.75
N THR A 313 9.39 -2.08 27.74
CA THR A 313 10.37 -1.05 27.41
C THR A 313 9.68 0.22 26.91
N ALA A 314 8.65 0.09 26.06
CA ALA A 314 7.90 1.26 25.57
C ALA A 314 7.14 1.98 26.69
N LEU A 315 6.55 1.23 27.63
CA LEU A 315 5.90 1.79 28.82
C LEU A 315 6.90 2.52 29.73
N ASN A 316 8.10 1.97 29.91
CA ASN A 316 9.15 2.62 30.70
C ASN A 316 9.65 3.92 30.07
N LEU A 317 9.64 4.04 28.74
CA LEU A 317 10.01 5.27 28.04
C LEU A 317 9.00 6.42 28.26
N LEU A 318 7.76 6.12 28.66
CA LEU A 318 6.77 7.16 28.97
C LEU A 318 7.12 7.96 30.22
N GLY A 319 7.91 7.38 31.12
CA GLY A 319 8.27 7.96 32.42
C GLY A 319 8.39 6.93 33.50
#